data_AF-A0AAV4A1A4-F1
#
_entry.id   AF-A0AAV4A1A4-F1
#
_cell.length_a   1.000
_cell.length_b   1.000
_cell.length_c   1.000
_cell.angle_alpha   90.00
_cell.angle_beta   90.00
_cell.angle_gamma   90.00
#
_symmetry.space_group_name_H-M   'P 1'
#
loop_
_entity.id
_entity.type
_entity.pdbx_description
1 polymer ?
#
loop_
_entity_poly.entity_id
_entity_poly.type
_entity_poly.pdbx_seq_one_letter_code
_entity_poly.pdbx_strand_id
1 'polypeptide(L)'
;SDDEKNMEIPNQRFDVASTSENTYQRLDVASKNESQVVSHAISRNGAVILNKQQFYYFCEKPQLKLARHLTSLHKTESAAAQLLAAKSVDPEKYQTGLRRIKCLGNFGHNIKSLKEKKSDIVFVKRPTKKLNGL
;
A
#
# COMPACT_ATOMS: atom_id res chain seq x y z
N SER A 1 8.43 23.17 -28.43
CA SER A 1 7.35 22.26 -28.84
C SER A 1 7.96 20.88 -28.89
N ASP A 2 8.09 20.19 -27.75
CA ASP A 2 7.08 19.35 -27.07
C ASP A 2 7.35 17.88 -27.42
N ASP A 3 8.47 17.37 -26.92
CA ASP A 3 8.75 15.92 -26.93
C ASP A 3 8.20 15.30 -25.63
N GLU A 4 6.88 15.15 -25.56
CA GLU A 4 6.22 14.31 -24.56
C GLU A 4 6.56 12.84 -24.83
N LYS A 5 7.64 12.34 -24.20
CA LYS A 5 7.83 10.89 -24.02
C LYS A 5 6.80 10.36 -23.03
N ASN A 6 5.62 10.02 -23.55
CA ASN A 6 4.65 9.17 -22.88
C ASN A 6 5.33 7.85 -22.49
N MET A 7 5.48 7.62 -21.19
CA MET A 7 5.93 6.34 -20.65
C MET A 7 4.70 5.42 -20.52
N GLU A 8 4.27 4.84 -21.63
CA GLU A 8 3.31 3.73 -21.61
C GLU A 8 3.98 2.50 -20.99
N ILE A 9 3.58 2.14 -19.78
CA ILE A 9 3.94 0.85 -19.19
C ILE A 9 2.95 -0.19 -19.74
N PRO A 10 3.42 -1.33 -20.29
CA PRO A 10 2.56 -2.31 -20.94
C PRO A 10 1.47 -2.79 -19.98
N ASN A 11 0.21 -2.58 -20.36
CA ASN A 11 -0.93 -3.18 -19.70
C ASN A 11 -0.99 -4.64 -20.16
N GLN A 12 -0.26 -5.53 -19.47
CA GLN A 12 -0.36 -6.97 -19.72
C GLN A 12 -1.76 -7.42 -19.30
N ARG A 13 -2.65 -7.44 -20.30
CA ARG A 13 -3.96 -8.06 -20.27
C ARG A 13 -3.72 -9.55 -20.11
N PHE A 14 -3.98 -10.09 -18.92
CA PHE A 14 -4.04 -11.53 -18.73
C PHE A 14 -5.34 -11.99 -19.38
N ASP A 15 -5.24 -12.69 -20.51
CA ASP A 15 -6.37 -13.34 -21.16
C ASP A 15 -6.88 -14.45 -20.25
N VAL A 16 -7.96 -14.17 -19.53
CA VAL A 16 -8.70 -15.20 -18.78
C VAL A 16 -9.62 -15.90 -19.77
N ALA A 17 -9.13 -17.01 -20.33
CA ALA A 17 -10.00 -17.98 -20.97
C ALA A 17 -11.00 -18.50 -19.93
N SER A 18 -12.29 -18.23 -20.17
CA SER A 18 -13.39 -18.82 -19.42
C SER A 18 -13.42 -20.33 -19.66
N THR A 19 -12.94 -21.09 -18.69
CA THR A 19 -13.38 -22.48 -18.49
C THR A 19 -13.74 -22.66 -17.02
N SER A 20 -15.00 -23.04 -16.85
CA SER A 20 -15.74 -23.27 -15.62
C SER A 20 -15.14 -24.36 -14.75
N GLU A 21 -15.47 -24.27 -13.45
CA GLU A 21 -15.25 -25.23 -12.35
C GLU A 21 -13.91 -25.11 -11.62
N ASN A 22 -13.85 -24.15 -10.69
CA ASN A 22 -12.86 -24.18 -9.61
C ASN A 22 -13.57 -24.62 -8.31
N THR A 23 -13.56 -25.93 -8.07
CA THR A 23 -13.97 -26.52 -6.79
C THR A 23 -12.92 -26.15 -5.74
N TYR A 24 -13.21 -25.14 -4.94
CA TYR A 24 -12.41 -24.80 -3.76
C TYR A 24 -12.51 -25.95 -2.75
N GLN A 25 -11.59 -26.91 -2.83
CA GLN A 25 -11.41 -27.89 -1.78
C GLN A 25 -10.85 -27.17 -0.55
N ARG A 26 -11.66 -27.10 0.51
CA ARG A 26 -11.29 -26.60 1.81
C ARG A 26 -10.25 -27.56 2.40
N LEU A 27 -8.98 -27.17 2.36
CA LEU A 27 -7.93 -27.88 3.08
C LEU A 27 -8.10 -27.59 4.57
N ASP A 28 -8.43 -28.62 5.34
CA ASP A 28 -8.48 -28.56 6.80
C ASP A 28 -7.05 -28.42 7.35
N VAL A 29 -6.58 -27.18 7.44
CA VAL A 29 -5.30 -26.86 8.08
C VAL A 29 -5.52 -26.86 9.58
N ALA A 30 -4.92 -27.82 10.28
CA ALA A 30 -4.85 -27.87 11.74
C ALA A 30 -4.39 -26.50 12.29
N SER A 31 -5.32 -25.80 12.93
CA SER A 31 -5.13 -24.47 13.51
C SER A 31 -4.14 -24.57 14.66
N LYS A 32 -2.88 -24.22 14.39
CA LYS A 32 -1.98 -23.79 15.46
C LYS A 32 -2.55 -22.46 15.97
N ASN A 33 -2.84 -22.39 17.26
CA ASN A 33 -3.43 -21.23 17.92
C ASN A 33 -2.39 -20.09 18.00
N GLU A 34 -1.92 -19.57 16.88
CA GLU A 34 -1.24 -18.29 16.86
C GLU A 34 -2.29 -17.21 17.08
N SER A 35 -2.23 -16.56 18.24
CA SER A 35 -3.10 -15.45 18.59
C SER A 35 -2.98 -14.36 17.52
N GLN A 36 -4.07 -14.11 16.80
CA GLN A 36 -4.15 -13.01 15.84
C GLN A 36 -4.24 -11.70 16.62
N VAL A 37 -3.18 -10.89 16.58
CA VAL A 37 -3.15 -9.59 17.27
C VAL A 37 -3.58 -8.49 16.32
N VAL A 38 -4.75 -7.88 16.59
CA VAL A 38 -5.21 -6.68 15.88
C VAL A 38 -4.76 -5.44 16.65
N SER A 39 -3.78 -4.72 16.12
CA SER A 39 -3.32 -3.46 16.70
C SER A 39 -4.26 -2.30 16.32
N HIS A 40 -4.94 -1.73 17.32
CA HIS A 40 -5.77 -0.53 17.17
C HIS A 40 -4.94 0.75 17.22
N ALA A 41 -5.43 1.83 16.59
CA ALA A 41 -4.82 3.14 16.72
C ALA A 41 -5.02 3.65 18.17
N ILE A 42 -3.92 3.98 18.84
CA ILE A 42 -3.93 4.51 20.21
C ILE A 42 -4.08 6.03 20.13
N SER A 43 -4.99 6.63 20.91
CA SER A 43 -5.03 8.08 21.11
C SER A 43 -4.38 8.45 22.45
N ARG A 44 -3.64 9.56 22.48
CA ARG A 44 -3.21 10.22 23.74
C ARG A 44 -3.65 11.67 23.65
N ASN A 45 -4.34 12.17 24.69
CA ASN A 45 -4.79 13.55 24.79
C ASN A 45 -5.56 14.05 23.55
N GLY A 46 -6.45 13.20 23.00
CA GLY A 46 -7.23 13.54 21.81
C GLY A 46 -6.48 13.46 20.47
N ALA A 47 -5.15 13.32 20.47
CA ALA A 47 -4.36 13.11 19.26
C ALA A 47 -4.20 11.61 18.95
N VAL A 48 -4.49 11.22 17.71
CA VAL A 48 -4.24 9.86 17.22
C VAL A 48 -2.73 9.65 17.13
N ILE A 49 -2.20 8.71 17.91
CA ILE A 49 -0.81 8.31 17.78
C ILE A 49 -0.71 7.44 16.52
N LEU A 50 0.06 7.93 15.55
CA LEU A 50 0.37 7.24 14.31
C LEU A 50 1.36 6.08 14.55
N ASN A 51 1.03 5.15 15.46
CA ASN A 51 1.85 3.96 15.76
C ASN A 51 1.81 2.91 14.65
N LYS A 52 0.94 3.11 13.65
CA LYS A 52 0.74 2.14 12.57
C LYS A 52 1.84 2.27 11.52
N GLN A 53 2.80 1.36 11.57
CA GLN A 53 3.83 1.24 10.54
C GLN A 53 3.19 0.97 9.16
N GLN A 54 3.76 1.60 8.14
CA GLN A 54 3.39 1.43 6.74
C GLN A 54 4.62 0.98 5.97
N PHE A 55 4.43 0.13 4.97
CA PHE A 55 5.55 -0.36 4.17
C PHE A 55 5.84 0.59 3.03
N TYR A 56 7.11 0.89 2.84
CA TYR A 56 7.56 1.73 1.75
C TYR A 56 7.73 0.89 0.47
N TYR A 57 7.31 1.43 -0.67
CA TYR A 57 7.31 0.68 -1.93
C TYR A 57 8.70 0.21 -2.38
N PHE A 58 9.73 1.06 -2.26
CA PHE A 58 11.03 0.76 -2.88
C PHE A 58 11.97 -0.08 -2.00
N CYS A 59 11.84 0.01 -0.68
CA CYS A 59 12.72 -0.71 0.24
C CYS A 59 11.99 -1.74 1.10
N GLU A 60 10.66 -1.83 1.00
CA GLU A 60 9.81 -2.74 1.77
C GLU A 60 10.00 -2.62 3.30
N LYS A 61 10.57 -1.50 3.78
CA LYS A 61 10.79 -1.30 5.21
C LYS A 61 9.54 -0.71 5.86
N PRO A 62 9.18 -1.16 7.07
CA PRO A 62 8.13 -0.53 7.86
C PRO A 62 8.58 0.86 8.31
N GLN A 63 7.74 1.86 8.12
CA GLN A 63 8.02 3.27 8.40
C GLN A 63 6.79 3.95 9.00
N LEU A 64 7.00 4.77 10.04
CA LEU A 64 5.94 5.56 10.66
C LEU A 64 5.64 6.85 9.89
N LYS A 65 6.67 7.44 9.25
CA LYS A 65 6.59 8.73 8.55
C LYS A 65 7.15 8.63 7.13
N LEU A 66 6.30 8.19 6.20
CA LEU A 66 6.68 7.94 4.80
C LEU A 66 7.28 9.17 4.09
N ALA A 67 6.68 10.35 4.28
CA ALA A 67 7.18 11.58 3.65
C ALA A 67 8.62 11.90 4.07
N ARG A 68 8.94 11.73 5.37
CA ARG A 68 10.30 11.92 5.87
C ARG A 68 11.25 10.88 5.28
N HIS A 69 10.83 9.62 5.24
CA HIS A 69 11.62 8.53 4.69
C HIS A 69 11.96 8.73 3.20
N LEU A 70 10.95 9.11 2.40
CA LEU A 70 11.09 9.50 1.00
C LEU A 70 12.14 10.60 0.85
N THR A 71 12.00 11.67 1.64
CA THR A 71 12.94 12.80 1.59
C THR A 71 14.33 12.47 2.10
N SER A 72 14.56 11.41 2.88
CA SER A 72 15.90 11.15 3.45
C SER A 72 16.68 10.10 2.68
N LEU A 73 16.02 9.01 2.27
CA LEU A 73 16.70 7.81 1.78
C LEU A 73 16.47 7.54 0.30
N HIS A 74 15.39 8.07 -0.27
CA HIS A 74 14.97 7.76 -1.65
C HIS A 74 14.94 9.00 -2.55
N LYS A 75 15.67 10.07 -2.21
CA LYS A 75 15.74 11.29 -3.03
C LYS A 75 16.22 11.04 -4.47
N THR A 76 17.04 10.01 -4.65
CA THR A 76 17.74 9.69 -5.90
C THR A 76 16.93 8.80 -6.83
N GLU A 77 15.86 8.16 -6.34
CA GLU A 77 14.98 7.36 -7.20
C GLU A 77 14.13 8.28 -8.07
N SER A 78 14.13 8.04 -9.39
CA SER A 78 13.46 8.94 -10.36
C SER A 78 12.01 9.25 -9.99
N ALA A 79 11.22 8.24 -9.64
CA ALA A 79 9.82 8.41 -9.24
C ALA A 79 9.66 9.19 -7.91
N ALA A 80 10.60 9.02 -6.98
CA ALA A 80 10.61 9.77 -5.73
C ALA A 80 11.04 11.22 -5.92
N ALA A 81 12.04 11.48 -6.78
CA ALA A 81 12.49 12.82 -7.13
C ALA A 81 11.37 13.64 -7.80
N GLN A 82 10.66 13.04 -8.76
CA GLN A 82 9.49 13.67 -9.39
C GLN A 82 8.41 14.01 -8.38
N LEU A 83 8.13 13.08 -7.45
CA LEU A 83 7.15 13.31 -6.39
C LEU A 83 7.59 14.46 -5.48
N LEU A 84 8.86 14.51 -5.09
CA LEU A 84 9.41 15.58 -4.25
C LEU A 84 9.39 16.94 -4.95
N ALA A 85 9.62 16.99 -6.26
CA ALA A 85 9.50 18.22 -7.05
C ALA A 85 8.05 18.73 -7.08
N ALA A 86 7.07 17.83 -7.17
CA ALA A 86 5.65 18.20 -7.13
C ALA A 86 5.22 18.81 -5.79
N LYS A 87 5.95 18.60 -4.70
CA LYS A 87 5.58 19.08 -3.36
C LYS A 87 5.30 20.58 -3.29
N SER A 88 6.07 21.39 -4.01
CA SER A 88 5.93 22.85 -4.01
C SER A 88 5.06 23.38 -5.14
N VAL A 89 4.95 22.63 -6.24
CA VAL A 89 4.24 23.06 -7.46
C VAL A 89 2.78 22.61 -7.44
N ASP A 90 2.54 21.38 -6.98
CA ASP A 90 1.24 20.72 -7.00
C ASP A 90 1.08 19.84 -5.75
N PRO A 91 0.63 20.43 -4.63
CA PRO A 91 0.47 19.72 -3.36
C PRO A 91 -0.50 18.54 -3.45
N GLU A 92 -1.50 18.61 -4.34
CA GLU A 92 -2.47 17.53 -4.53
C GLU A 92 -1.84 16.31 -5.21
N LYS A 93 -1.05 16.52 -6.26
CA LYS A 93 -0.25 15.45 -6.88
C LYS A 93 0.74 14.86 -5.89
N TYR A 94 1.37 15.67 -5.06
CA TYR A 94 2.26 15.17 -4.01
C TYR A 94 1.53 14.25 -3.02
N GLN A 95 0.37 14.66 -2.52
CA GLN A 95 -0.43 13.84 -1.59
C GLN A 95 -0.93 12.55 -2.25
N THR A 96 -1.41 12.63 -3.49
CA THR A 96 -1.89 11.47 -4.25
C THR A 96 -0.75 10.49 -4.53
N GLY A 97 0.43 10.98 -4.91
CA GLY A 97 1.61 10.16 -5.13
C GLY A 97 2.12 9.51 -3.85
N LEU A 98 2.17 10.23 -2.73
CA LEU A 98 2.48 9.66 -1.42
C LEU A 98 1.50 8.55 -1.04
N ARG A 99 0.20 8.77 -1.26
CA ARG A 99 -0.85 7.77 -1.02
C ARG A 99 -0.63 6.53 -1.88
N ARG A 100 -0.26 6.70 -3.14
CA ARG A 100 0.04 5.61 -4.07
C ARG A 100 1.23 4.78 -3.60
N ILE A 101 2.35 5.41 -3.26
CA ILE A 101 3.55 4.73 -2.73
C ILE A 101 3.19 3.92 -1.48
N LYS A 102 2.41 4.52 -0.57
CA LYS A 102 1.93 3.86 0.65
C LYS A 102 1.08 2.61 0.33
N CYS A 103 0.11 2.75 -0.57
CA CYS A 103 -0.76 1.64 -0.96
C CYS A 103 0.02 0.50 -1.61
N LEU A 104 0.96 0.81 -2.51
CA LEU A 104 1.78 -0.19 -3.19
C LEU A 104 2.70 -0.94 -2.22
N GLY A 105 3.39 -0.23 -1.33
CA GLY A 105 4.26 -0.88 -0.34
C GLY A 105 3.49 -1.78 0.62
N ASN A 106 2.34 -1.31 1.14
CA ASN A 106 1.47 -2.14 1.97
C ASN A 106 0.92 -3.36 1.22
N PHE A 107 0.55 -3.19 -0.04
CA PHE A 107 0.05 -4.29 -0.86
C PHE A 107 1.12 -5.37 -1.07
N GLY A 108 2.35 -4.98 -1.39
CA GLY A 108 3.48 -5.90 -1.53
C GLY A 108 3.74 -6.70 -0.26
N HIS A 109 3.78 -6.01 0.89
CA HIS A 109 3.90 -6.67 2.19
C HIS A 109 2.73 -7.63 2.47
N ASN A 110 1.48 -7.19 2.30
CA ASN A 110 0.31 -8.01 2.57
C ASN A 110 0.30 -9.29 1.71
N ILE A 111 0.65 -9.20 0.42
CA ILE A 111 0.79 -10.39 -0.44
C ILE A 111 1.83 -11.34 0.13
N LYS A 112 3.01 -10.82 0.50
CA LYS A 112 4.10 -11.62 1.03
C LYS A 112 3.69 -12.34 2.32
N SER A 113 3.10 -11.62 3.28
CA SER A 113 2.62 -12.20 4.53
C SER A 113 1.54 -13.27 4.31
N LEU A 114 0.60 -13.04 3.39
CA LEU A 114 -0.42 -14.03 3.06
C LEU A 114 0.18 -15.30 2.44
N LYS A 115 1.15 -15.15 1.52
CA LYS A 115 1.87 -16.29 0.92
C LYS A 115 2.67 -17.07 1.98
N GLU A 116 3.27 -16.36 2.92
CA GLU A 116 4.06 -16.93 4.02
C GLU A 116 3.20 -17.43 5.19
N LYS A 117 1.86 -17.35 5.09
CA LYS A 117 0.91 -17.71 6.16
C LYS A 117 1.17 -16.98 7.48
N LYS A 118 1.66 -15.74 7.42
CA LYS A 118 1.89 -14.87 8.57
C LYS A 118 0.66 -14.02 8.87
N SER A 119 0.45 -13.72 10.15
CA SER A 119 -0.63 -12.84 10.62
C SER A 119 -0.30 -11.35 10.52
N ASP A 120 0.95 -10.99 10.23
CA ASP A 120 1.40 -9.61 10.09
C ASP A 120 0.94 -9.02 8.75
N ILE A 121 -0.22 -8.35 8.73
CA ILE A 121 -0.75 -7.67 7.56
C ILE A 121 -1.25 -6.27 7.92
N VAL A 122 -1.08 -5.33 6.99
CA VAL A 122 -1.53 -3.95 7.14
C VAL A 122 -2.98 -3.81 6.69
N PHE A 123 -3.89 -3.71 7.67
CA PHE A 123 -5.30 -3.43 7.42
C PHE A 123 -5.56 -1.94 7.13
N VAL A 124 -6.67 -1.63 6.45
CA VAL A 124 -7.22 -0.27 6.39
C VAL A 124 -8.63 -0.31 6.95
N LYS A 125 -9.00 0.70 7.75
CA LYS A 125 -10.36 0.78 8.30
C LYS A 125 -11.35 0.88 7.14
N ARG A 126 -12.34 -0.03 7.11
CA ARG A 126 -13.44 0.05 6.16
C ARG A 126 -14.19 1.39 6.36
N PRO A 127 -14.47 2.16 5.30
CA PRO A 127 -15.30 3.35 5.41
C PRO A 127 -16.67 2.96 6.00
N THR A 128 -17.09 3.65 7.07
CA THR A 128 -18.36 3.35 7.76
C THR A 128 -19.53 4.19 7.26
N LYS A 129 -19.27 5.24 6.46
CA LYS A 129 -20.32 6.02 5.80
C LYS A 129 -20.58 5.44 4.42
N LYS A 130 -21.86 5.27 4.06
CA LYS A 130 -22.25 5.09 2.65
C LYS A 130 -21.71 6.29 1.87
N LEU A 131 -20.88 6.03 0.86
CA LEU A 131 -20.58 7.03 -0.16
C LEU A 131 -21.90 7.28 -0.89
N ASN A 132 -22.49 8.45 -0.68
CA ASN A 132 -23.62 8.87 -1.49
C ASN A 132 -23.07 9.19 -2.89
N GLY A 133 -23.36 8.34 -3.87
CA GLY A 133 -23.03 8.57 -5.29
C GLY A 133 -21.86 7.74 -5.80
N LEU A 134 -22.20 6.54 -6.28
CA LEU A 134 -21.63 5.96 -7.50
C LEU A 134 -22.80 5.78 -8.46
#